data_AF-A0A6V7WP08-F1
#
_entry.id   AF-A0A6V7WP08-F1
#
_cell.length_a   1.000
_cell.length_b   1.000
_cell.length_c   1.000
_cell.angle_alpha   90.00
_cell.angle_beta   90.00
_cell.angle_gamma   90.00
#
_symmetry.space_group_name_H-M   'P 1'
#
loop_
_entity.id
_entity.type
_entity.pdbx_description
1 polymer ?
#
loop_
_entity_poly.entity_id
_entity_poly.type
_entity_poly.pdbx_seq_one_letter_code
_entity_poly.pdbx_strand_id
1 'polypeptide(L)'
;MEKYTEILFKILINGRGNFETIYLTFENTTGMLKYFKNVTMFYEHIVEYIATSRDCSKMVPVIILRYHRPTNLQLTERAEKVEIEQRTDEKYTKYQITNIYNPKVRFSFTVSEMEKDLWTCIDIRKV
;
A
#
# COMPACT_ATOMS: atom_id res chain seq x y z
N MET A 1 -12.67 13.97 -5.46
CA MET A 1 -11.60 12.96 -5.37
C MET A 1 -11.57 12.32 -3.98
N GLU A 2 -11.61 13.09 -2.89
CA GLU A 2 -11.70 12.58 -1.50
C GLU A 2 -12.80 11.53 -1.29
N LYS A 3 -14.02 11.76 -1.79
CA LYS A 3 -15.12 10.75 -1.73
C LYS A 3 -14.75 9.40 -2.37
N TYR A 4 -13.98 9.38 -3.45
CA TYR A 4 -13.58 8.13 -4.11
C TYR A 4 -12.54 7.38 -3.28
N THR A 5 -11.55 8.11 -2.75
CA THR A 5 -10.52 7.56 -1.85
C THR A 5 -11.16 6.92 -0.61
N GLU A 6 -12.17 7.57 -0.01
CA GLU A 6 -12.92 7.01 1.13
C GLU A 6 -13.70 5.74 0.77
N ILE A 7 -14.37 5.71 -0.39
CA ILE A 7 -15.11 4.53 -0.83
C ILE A 7 -14.16 3.36 -1.08
N LEU A 8 -13.07 3.60 -1.82
CA LEU A 8 -12.03 2.59 -2.06
C LEU A 8 -11.48 2.05 -0.74
N PHE A 9 -11.20 2.95 0.21
CA PHE A 9 -10.70 2.56 1.52
C PHE A 9 -11.70 1.69 2.28
N LYS A 10 -12.98 2.06 2.29
CA LYS A 10 -14.06 1.26 2.91
C LYS A 10 -14.18 -0.13 2.30
N ILE A 11 -14.01 -0.25 0.98
CA ILE A 11 -13.99 -1.54 0.28
C ILE A 11 -12.78 -2.37 0.76
N LEU A 12 -11.59 -1.77 0.86
CA LEU A 12 -10.39 -2.49 1.31
C LEU A 12 -10.54 -3.03 2.73
N ILE A 13 -11.07 -2.25 3.67
CA ILE A 13 -11.11 -2.63 5.09
C ILE A 13 -12.32 -3.52 5.47
N ASN A 14 -13.35 -3.59 4.62
CA ASN A 14 -14.55 -4.41 4.86
C ASN A 14 -14.82 -5.47 3.77
N GLY A 15 -13.95 -5.55 2.75
CA GLY A 15 -14.21 -6.35 1.55
C GLY A 15 -13.97 -7.84 1.72
N ARG A 16 -13.39 -8.31 2.83
CA ARG A 16 -13.11 -9.74 3.01
C ARG A 16 -14.41 -10.55 2.98
N GLY A 17 -14.35 -11.68 2.28
CA GLY A 17 -15.51 -12.53 1.98
C GLY A 17 -16.15 -12.21 0.62
N ASN A 18 -15.95 -10.99 0.10
CA ASN A 18 -16.34 -10.62 -1.25
C ASN A 18 -15.13 -10.51 -2.19
N PHE A 19 -13.98 -10.10 -1.65
CA PHE A 19 -12.74 -9.92 -2.40
C PHE A 19 -11.58 -10.59 -1.67
N GLU A 20 -10.86 -11.46 -2.38
CA GLU A 20 -9.58 -12.01 -1.93
C GLU A 20 -8.40 -11.12 -2.34
N THR A 21 -8.55 -10.39 -3.44
CA THR A 21 -7.52 -9.48 -3.93
C THR A 21 -8.15 -8.26 -4.56
N ILE A 22 -7.57 -7.09 -4.30
CA ILE A 22 -7.94 -5.84 -4.98
C ILE A 22 -6.73 -5.28 -5.69
N TYR A 23 -6.92 -4.97 -6.98
CA TYR A 23 -5.94 -4.32 -7.84
C TYR A 23 -6.41 -2.90 -8.14
N LEU A 24 -5.62 -1.91 -7.74
CA LEU A 24 -5.88 -0.49 -8.02
C LEU A 24 -4.76 0.05 -8.89
N THR A 25 -5.10 0.33 -10.14
CA THR A 25 -4.20 0.99 -11.07
C THR A 25 -4.59 2.45 -11.17
N PHE A 26 -3.60 3.29 -10.90
CA PHE A 26 -3.72 4.72 -10.86
C PHE A 26 -3.03 5.30 -12.10
N GLU A 27 -3.81 5.46 -13.18
CA GLU A 27 -3.35 6.04 -14.44
C GLU A 27 -3.48 7.56 -14.47
N ASN A 28 -2.49 8.22 -15.09
CA ASN A 28 -2.34 9.66 -15.12
C ASN A 28 -3.00 10.21 -16.40
N THR A 29 -4.08 10.99 -16.29
CA THR A 29 -4.69 11.62 -17.47
C THR A 29 -4.59 13.15 -17.52
N THR A 30 -4.46 13.86 -16.40
CA THR A 30 -4.06 15.30 -16.34
C THR A 30 -4.12 15.77 -14.87
N GLY A 31 -3.05 16.36 -14.32
CA GLY A 31 -3.03 16.90 -12.94
C GLY A 31 -2.12 16.19 -11.93
N MET A 32 -0.83 16.01 -12.30
CA MET A 32 0.16 15.15 -11.63
C MET A 32 0.30 15.33 -10.11
N LEU A 33 0.35 16.56 -9.60
CA LEU A 33 0.63 16.82 -8.16
C LEU A 33 -0.52 16.41 -7.24
N LYS A 34 -1.77 16.73 -7.64
CA LYS A 34 -2.95 16.38 -6.85
C LYS A 34 -3.15 14.87 -6.82
N TYR A 35 -2.81 14.21 -7.91
CA TYR A 35 -2.91 12.77 -8.05
C TYR A 35 -1.93 12.02 -7.14
N PHE A 36 -0.65 12.39 -7.20
CA PHE A 36 0.39 11.81 -6.35
C PHE A 36 0.04 11.98 -4.87
N LYS A 37 -0.40 13.18 -4.47
CA LYS A 37 -0.85 13.45 -3.09
C LYS A 37 -1.95 12.49 -2.64
N ASN A 38 -2.92 12.19 -3.51
CA ASN A 38 -4.03 11.30 -3.14
C ASN A 38 -3.61 9.84 -3.01
N VAL A 39 -2.67 9.37 -3.84
CA VAL A 39 -2.11 8.02 -3.72
C VAL A 39 -1.30 7.89 -2.43
N THR A 40 -0.45 8.88 -2.12
CA THR A 40 0.28 8.93 -0.85
C THR A 40 -0.66 8.92 0.35
N MET A 41 -1.67 9.79 0.38
CA MET A 41 -2.66 9.83 1.47
C MET A 41 -3.45 8.51 1.60
N PHE A 42 -3.82 7.90 0.47
CA PHE A 42 -4.52 6.62 0.48
C PHE A 42 -3.66 5.51 1.08
N TYR A 43 -2.39 5.47 0.69
CA TYR A 43 -1.41 4.56 1.26
C TYR A 43 -1.21 4.78 2.75
N GLU A 44 -1.04 6.03 3.19
CA GLU A 44 -0.91 6.39 4.61
C GLU A 44 -2.12 5.94 5.43
N HIS A 45 -3.34 6.08 4.90
CA HIS A 45 -4.56 5.59 5.57
C HIS A 45 -4.56 4.06 5.72
N ILE A 46 -4.06 3.32 4.73
CA ILE A 46 -3.93 1.86 4.81
C ILE A 46 -2.93 1.47 5.89
N VAL A 47 -1.76 2.11 5.90
CA VAL A 47 -0.70 1.88 6.89
C VAL A 47 -1.19 2.19 8.30
N GLU A 48 -1.80 3.35 8.50
CA GLU A 48 -2.36 3.77 9.78
C GLU A 48 -3.40 2.77 10.28
N TYR A 49 -4.34 2.37 9.43
CA TYR A 49 -5.38 1.41 9.81
C TYR A 49 -4.82 0.03 10.15
N ILE A 50 -3.84 -0.47 9.40
CA ILE A 50 -3.18 -1.74 9.73
C ILE A 50 -2.47 -1.63 11.09
N ALA A 51 -1.80 -0.50 11.35
CA ALA A 51 -1.06 -0.31 12.59
C ALA A 51 -2.00 -0.20 13.81
N THR A 52 -3.12 0.52 13.69
CA THR A 52 -3.95 0.94 14.84
C THR A 52 -5.38 0.40 14.87
N SER A 53 -5.85 -0.35 13.86
CA SER A 53 -7.18 -0.98 13.96
C SER A 53 -7.15 -2.11 15.00
N ARG A 54 -8.17 -2.18 15.86
CA ARG A 54 -8.34 -3.31 16.78
C ARG A 54 -8.79 -4.59 16.09
N ASP A 55 -9.35 -4.46 14.89
CA ASP A 55 -9.87 -5.56 14.12
C ASP A 55 -9.53 -5.37 12.63
N CYS A 56 -8.55 -6.14 12.16
CA CYS A 56 -8.21 -6.26 10.73
C CYS A 56 -8.75 -7.56 10.13
N SER A 57 -9.74 -8.21 10.76
CA SER A 57 -10.28 -9.50 10.29
C SER A 57 -11.04 -9.35 8.98
N LYS A 58 -11.68 -8.20 8.73
CA LYS A 58 -12.51 -7.91 7.55
C LYS A 58 -11.74 -7.26 6.39
N MET A 59 -10.48 -6.93 6.60
CA MET A 59 -9.64 -6.34 5.57
C MET A 59 -9.32 -7.35 4.47
N VAL A 60 -9.34 -6.89 3.23
CA VAL A 60 -8.94 -7.67 2.06
C VAL A 60 -7.49 -8.14 2.25
N PRO A 61 -7.19 -9.44 2.04
CA PRO A 61 -5.90 -10.00 2.40
C PRO A 61 -4.76 -9.62 1.44
N VAL A 62 -5.07 -9.27 0.20
CA VAL A 62 -4.08 -8.83 -0.81
C VAL A 62 -4.55 -7.54 -1.48
N ILE A 63 -3.69 -6.52 -1.46
CA ILE A 63 -3.95 -5.22 -2.08
C ILE A 63 -2.74 -4.86 -2.93
N ILE A 64 -2.98 -4.61 -4.22
CA ILE A 64 -1.94 -4.25 -5.17
C ILE A 64 -2.24 -2.85 -5.70
N LEU A 65 -1.36 -1.91 -5.41
CA LEU A 65 -1.42 -0.54 -5.89
C LEU A 65 -0.36 -0.34 -6.98
N ARG A 66 -0.76 0.17 -8.14
CA ARG A 66 0.16 0.50 -9.24
C ARG A 66 -0.04 1.94 -9.66
N TYR A 67 1.04 2.70 -9.77
CA TYR A 67 0.99 4.07 -10.26
C TYR A 67 2.29 4.49 -10.95
N HIS A 68 2.17 5.47 -11.83
CA HIS A 68 3.33 6.16 -12.39
C HIS A 68 3.88 7.16 -11.37
N ARG A 69 5.04 6.85 -10.79
CA ARG A 69 6.13 7.71 -10.30
C ARG A 69 6.86 6.98 -9.17
N PRO A 70 8.20 7.06 -9.10
CA PRO A 70 8.95 6.64 -7.91
C PRO A 70 8.38 7.30 -6.67
N THR A 71 8.39 6.58 -5.56
CA THR A 71 7.74 7.00 -4.34
C THR A 71 8.73 6.97 -3.18
N ASN A 72 8.87 8.10 -2.49
CA ASN A 72 9.66 8.11 -1.26
C ASN A 72 8.79 7.72 -0.06
N LEU A 73 7.98 6.66 -0.19
CA LEU A 73 7.14 6.15 0.90
C LEU A 73 8.03 5.53 1.96
N GLN A 74 8.48 6.35 2.90
CA GLN A 74 9.27 5.90 4.02
C GLN A 74 8.35 5.31 5.08
N LEU A 75 8.21 3.98 5.07
CA LEU A 75 7.55 3.24 6.14
C LEU A 75 8.40 3.10 7.41
N THR A 76 9.63 3.63 7.43
CA THR A 76 10.69 3.25 8.37
C THR A 76 10.40 3.52 9.85
N GLU A 77 9.48 4.45 10.16
CA GLU A 77 9.08 4.73 11.55
C GLU A 77 7.97 3.80 12.06
N ARG A 78 7.20 3.19 11.16
CA ARG A 78 5.98 2.41 11.47
C ARG A 78 6.06 0.95 11.05
N ALA A 79 7.10 0.60 10.28
CA ALA A 79 7.34 -0.72 9.75
C ALA A 79 8.80 -1.08 9.93
N GLU A 80 9.03 -2.35 10.26
CA GLU A 80 10.36 -2.92 10.21
C GLU A 80 10.77 -3.09 8.75
N LYS A 81 11.94 -2.58 8.38
CA LYS A 81 12.52 -2.82 7.05
C LYS A 81 13.16 -4.20 7.06
N VAL A 82 12.59 -5.11 6.28
CA VAL A 82 12.98 -6.53 6.29
C VAL A 82 14.02 -6.82 5.21
N GLU A 83 13.90 -6.17 4.05
CA GLU A 83 14.73 -6.49 2.89
C GLU A 83 14.86 -5.32 1.94
N ILE A 84 16.03 -5.19 1.31
CA ILE A 84 16.27 -4.30 0.16
C ILE A 84 17.00 -5.13 -0.88
N GLU A 85 16.46 -5.18 -2.08
CA GLU A 85 17.12 -5.79 -3.24
C GLU A 85 17.16 -4.75 -4.36
N GLN A 86 18.32 -4.54 -4.97
CA GLN A 86 18.45 -3.67 -6.13
C GLN A 86 18.97 -4.51 -7.30
N ARG A 87 18.15 -4.57 -8.36
CA ARG A 87 18.50 -5.12 -9.67
C ARG A 87 18.78 -3.97 -10.63
N THR A 88 19.31 -4.30 -11.81
CA THR A 88 19.83 -3.33 -12.78
C THR A 88 18.86 -2.18 -13.12
N ASP A 89 17.55 -2.44 -13.16
CA ASP A 89 16.52 -1.45 -13.50
C ASP A 89 15.38 -1.38 -12.47
N GLU A 90 15.51 -2.09 -11.35
CA GLU A 90 14.41 -2.28 -10.41
C GLU A 90 14.90 -2.32 -8.97
N LYS A 91 14.24 -1.53 -8.13
CA LYS A 91 14.50 -1.49 -6.70
C LYS A 91 13.31 -2.08 -5.96
N TYR A 92 13.61 -3.08 -5.15
CA TYR A 92 12.66 -3.73 -4.27
C TYR A 92 12.97 -3.35 -2.83
N THR A 93 11.94 -2.99 -2.07
CA THR A 93 12.05 -2.82 -0.63
C THR A 93 10.87 -3.50 0.04
N LYS A 94 11.17 -4.42 0.96
CA LYS A 94 10.17 -5.11 1.76
C LYS A 94 10.15 -4.57 3.17
N TYR A 95 8.95 -4.27 3.63
CA TYR A 95 8.65 -3.85 4.99
C TYR A 95 7.65 -4.80 5.62
N GLN A 96 7.64 -4.83 6.94
CA GLN A 96 6.64 -5.54 7.72
C GLN A 96 6.04 -4.61 8.76
N ILE A 97 4.72 -4.56 8.80
CA ILE A 97 3.96 -3.82 9.81
C ILE A 97 3.30 -4.82 10.74
N THR A 98 3.50 -4.63 12.03
CA THR A 98 2.85 -5.39 13.09
C THR A 98 1.79 -4.49 13.73
N ASN A 99 0.58 -5.00 13.90
CA ASN A 99 -0.49 -4.26 14.55
C ASN A 99 -0.19 -4.07 16.05
N ILE A 100 -0.37 -2.85 16.57
CA ILE A 100 0.00 -2.52 17.96
C ILE A 100 -0.90 -3.19 19.00
N TYR A 101 -2.13 -3.52 18.65
CA TYR A 101 -3.10 -4.14 19.55
C TYR A 101 -3.07 -5.67 19.47
N ASN A 102 -2.62 -6.24 18.34
CA ASN A 102 -2.50 -7.68 18.16
C ASN A 102 -1.25 -8.04 17.34
N PRO A 103 -0.12 -8.37 18.00
CA PRO A 103 1.13 -8.71 17.31
C PRO A 103 1.06 -9.94 16.39
N LYS A 104 0.02 -10.78 16.50
CA LYS A 104 -0.22 -11.90 15.57
C LYS A 104 -0.73 -11.43 14.21
N VAL A 105 -1.28 -10.21 14.13
CA VAL A 105 -1.72 -9.60 12.88
C VAL A 105 -0.56 -8.83 12.29
N ARG A 106 -0.02 -9.35 11.19
CA ARG A 106 1.11 -8.76 10.47
C ARG A 106 0.76 -8.57 9.00
N PHE A 107 1.36 -7.56 8.41
CA PHE A 107 1.25 -7.30 6.98
C PHE A 107 2.64 -7.09 6.39
N SER A 108 2.89 -7.70 5.24
CA SER A 108 4.07 -7.43 4.42
C SER A 108 3.73 -6.38 3.38
N PHE A 109 4.63 -5.43 3.20
CA PHE A 109 4.58 -4.40 2.15
C PHE A 109 5.79 -4.57 1.26
N THR A 110 5.58 -4.88 -0.01
CA THR A 110 6.64 -4.94 -1.01
C THR A 110 6.47 -3.76 -1.95
N VAL A 111 7.42 -2.83 -1.91
CA VAL A 111 7.51 -1.71 -2.84
C VAL A 111 8.50 -2.08 -3.94
N SER A 112 8.04 -2.07 -5.19
CA SER A 112 8.86 -2.31 -6.38
C SER A 112 8.83 -1.04 -7.22
N GLU A 113 10.00 -0.46 -7.46
CA GLU A 113 10.17 0.75 -8.27
C GLU A 113 10.97 0.40 -9.53
N MET A 114 10.34 0.58 -10.69
CA MET A 114 10.99 0.41 -11.99
C MET A 114 11.57 1.76 -12.44
N GLU A 115 12.89 1.87 -12.51
CA GLU A 115 13.57 3.14 -12.78
C GLU A 115 13.25 3.68 -14.19
N LYS A 116 13.13 2.79 -15.18
CA LYS A 116 12.93 3.15 -16.58
C LYS A 116 11.50 3.60 -16.90
N ASP A 117 10.51 2.87 -16.40
CA ASP A 117 9.10 3.14 -16.74
C ASP A 117 8.41 4.05 -15.72
N LEU A 118 9.17 4.50 -14.70
CA LEU A 118 8.69 5.31 -13.59
C LEU A 118 7.45 4.69 -12.92
N TRP A 119 7.32 3.37 -12.93
CA TRP A 119 6.23 2.67 -12.27
C TRP A 119 6.62 2.28 -10.87
N THR A 120 5.70 2.50 -9.93
CA THR A 120 5.77 1.93 -8.60
C THR A 120 4.61 0.96 -8.41
N CYS A 121 4.94 -0.22 -7.92
CA CYS A 121 4.01 -1.23 -7.48
C CYS A 121 4.16 -1.43 -5.98
N ILE A 122 3.04 -1.43 -5.26
CA ILE A 122 2.99 -1.75 -3.84
C ILE A 122 2.10 -2.97 -3.67
N ASP A 123 2.68 -4.05 -3.18
CA ASP A 123 1.97 -5.27 -2.83
C ASP A 123 1.86 -5.35 -1.30
N ILE A 124 0.62 -5.33 -0.79
CA ILE A 124 0.30 -5.40 0.63
C ILE A 124 -0.39 -6.72 0.89
N ARG A 125 0.18 -7.55 1.76
CA ARG A 125 -0.36 -8.87 2.10
C ARG A 125 -0.47 -9.07 3.59
N LYS A 126 -1.58 -9.65 4.02
CA LYS A 126 -1.71 -10.18 5.38
C LYS A 126 -0.88 -11.46 5.52
N VAL A 127 -0.07 -11.57 6.57
CA VAL A 127 0.87 -12.68 6.83
C VAL A 127 0.42 -13.49 8.05
#